data_AF-A0A6L7CS48-F1
#
_entry.id   AF-A0A6L7CS48-F1
#
_cell.length_a   1.000
_cell.length_b   1.000
_cell.length_c   1.000
_cell.angle_alpha   90.00
_cell.angle_beta   90.00
_cell.angle_gamma   90.00
#
_symmetry.space_group_name_H-M   'P 1'
#
loop_
_entity.id
_entity.type
_entity.pdbx_description
1 polymer ?
#
loop_
_entity_poly.entity_id
_entity_poly.type
_entity_poly.pdbx_seq_one_letter_code
_entity_poly.pdbx_strand_id
1 'polypeptide(L)'
;MKRVITLFAVLLMGWSVNAWSFACKTANGTAIPIGGGSANVYVNLAPAVNVGQNLVVDLSTQIFCHNDYPETITDYVTLQRGSAYGGVLSNFSGTVKYS
;
A
#
# COMPACT_ATOMS: atom_id res chain seq x y z
N MET A 1 16.30 -2.14 -45.26
CA MET A 1 15.16 -2.50 -44.39
C MET A 1 15.50 -3.55 -43.33
N LYS A 2 16.03 -4.74 -43.68
CA LYS A 2 16.30 -5.82 -42.70
C LYS A 2 17.17 -5.41 -41.51
N ARG A 3 18.28 -4.68 -41.73
CA ARG A 3 19.21 -4.25 -40.67
C ARG A 3 18.61 -3.25 -39.67
N VAL A 4 17.66 -2.41 -40.12
CA VAL A 4 16.98 -1.42 -39.26
C VAL A 4 15.99 -2.11 -38.32
N ILE A 5 15.30 -3.14 -38.83
CA ILE A 5 14.37 -3.96 -38.05
C ILE A 5 15.12 -4.73 -36.95
N THR A 6 16.31 -5.27 -37.25
CA THR A 6 17.14 -5.97 -36.26
C THR A 6 17.60 -5.03 -35.13
N LEU A 7 18.00 -3.81 -35.47
CA LEU A 7 18.41 -2.79 -34.49
C LEU A 7 17.26 -2.37 -33.56
N PHE A 8 16.05 -2.19 -34.09
CA PHE A 8 14.87 -1.85 -33.30
C PHE A 8 14.45 -2.98 -32.34
N ALA A 9 14.54 -4.23 -32.78
CA ALA A 9 14.22 -5.39 -31.95
C ALA A 9 15.18 -5.54 -30.76
N VAL A 10 16.48 -5.28 -30.96
CA VAL A 10 17.48 -5.34 -29.88
C VAL A 10 17.28 -4.20 -28.87
N LEU A 11 16.86 -3.02 -29.33
CA LEU A 11 16.58 -1.88 -28.45
C LEU A 11 15.40 -2.17 -27.50
N LEU A 12 14.37 -2.86 -27.97
CA LEU A 12 13.18 -3.22 -27.18
C LEU A 12 13.45 -4.32 -26.15
N MET A 13 14.41 -5.22 -26.39
CA MET A 13 14.85 -6.24 -25.42
C MET A 13 15.72 -5.67 -24.29
N GLY A 14 16.22 -4.43 -24.44
CA GLY A 14 16.97 -3.72 -23.41
C GLY A 14 16.11 -2.91 -22.44
N TRP A 15 14.80 -2.84 -22.67
CA TRP A 15 13.87 -2.18 -21.74
C TRP A 15 13.59 -3.17 -20.61
N SER A 16 14.24 -2.97 -19.46
CA SER A 16 13.86 -3.66 -18.25
C SER A 16 12.39 -3.32 -17.97
N VAL A 17 11.50 -4.30 -18.13
CA VAL A 17 10.19 -4.22 -17.50
C VAL A 17 10.48 -4.16 -16.01
N ASN A 18 10.35 -2.97 -15.41
CA ASN A 18 10.40 -2.90 -13.96
C ASN A 18 9.22 -3.75 -13.48
N ALA A 19 9.50 -4.91 -12.90
CA ALA A 19 8.50 -5.80 -12.35
C ALA A 19 7.93 -5.12 -11.11
N TRP A 20 6.84 -4.38 -11.29
CA TRP A 20 6.06 -3.86 -10.19
C TRP A 20 4.87 -4.82 -10.12
N SER A 21 4.94 -5.79 -9.22
CA SER A 21 3.94 -6.87 -9.05
C SER A 21 3.05 -6.63 -7.85
N PHE A 22 3.04 -5.42 -7.27
CA PHE A 22 2.38 -5.19 -5.99
C PHE A 22 1.34 -4.07 -6.11
N ALA A 23 0.11 -4.38 -5.71
CA ALA A 23 -1.00 -3.43 -5.69
C ALA A 23 -1.88 -3.62 -4.46
N CYS A 24 -2.56 -2.55 -4.06
CA CYS A 24 -3.41 -2.52 -2.88
C CYS A 24 -4.82 -2.03 -3.23
N LYS A 25 -5.78 -2.38 -2.37
CA LYS A 25 -7.14 -1.84 -2.40
C LYS A 25 -7.65 -1.59 -0.99
N THR A 26 -8.57 -0.65 -0.87
CA THR A 26 -9.31 -0.42 0.36
C THR A 26 -10.58 -1.28 0.40
N ALA A 27 -11.16 -1.48 1.58
CA ALA A 27 -12.46 -2.16 1.76
C ALA A 27 -13.59 -1.47 0.99
N ASN A 28 -13.48 -0.17 0.74
CA ASN A 28 -14.43 0.61 -0.07
C ASN A 28 -14.15 0.51 -1.59
N GLY A 29 -13.23 -0.36 -2.01
CA GLY A 29 -12.96 -0.63 -3.43
C GLY A 29 -12.03 0.36 -4.13
N THR A 30 -11.49 1.36 -3.44
CA THR A 30 -10.48 2.26 -4.02
C THR A 30 -9.15 1.54 -4.16
N ALA A 31 -8.59 1.48 -5.37
CA ALA A 31 -7.33 0.82 -5.64
C ALA A 31 -6.14 1.80 -5.63
N ILE A 32 -5.00 1.34 -5.12
CA ILE A 32 -3.69 1.93 -5.36
C ILE A 32 -2.97 0.97 -6.32
N PRO A 33 -2.72 1.40 -7.57
CA PRO A 33 -2.15 0.52 -8.57
C PRO A 33 -0.68 0.23 -8.27
N ILE A 34 -0.18 -0.72 -9.06
CA ILE A 34 1.23 -0.86 -9.38
C ILE A 34 1.80 0.53 -9.69
N GLY A 35 2.65 1.05 -8.82
CA GLY A 35 2.97 2.49 -8.86
C GLY A 35 3.14 3.10 -7.49
N GLY A 36 2.41 2.56 -6.52
CA GLY A 36 2.06 3.32 -5.34
C GLY A 36 1.09 4.44 -5.70
N GLY A 37 0.91 5.37 -4.77
CA GLY A 37 -0.09 6.43 -4.85
C GLY A 37 -0.73 6.67 -3.49
N SER A 38 -1.85 7.38 -3.49
CA SER A 38 -2.58 7.76 -2.28
C SER A 38 -4.04 7.33 -2.38
N ALA A 39 -4.60 6.85 -1.27
CA ALA A 39 -6.02 6.55 -1.14
C ALA A 39 -6.53 7.01 0.24
N ASN A 40 -7.81 7.37 0.28
CA ASN A 40 -8.50 7.68 1.53
C ASN A 40 -9.11 6.40 2.13
N VAL A 41 -8.98 6.24 3.44
CA VAL A 41 -9.58 5.14 4.20
C VAL A 41 -10.49 5.75 5.26
N TYR A 42 -11.78 5.45 5.17
CA TYR A 42 -12.77 5.85 6.15
C TYR A 42 -13.03 4.69 7.10
N VAL A 43 -12.95 4.93 8.41
CA VAL A 43 -13.09 3.90 9.44
C VAL A 43 -14.22 4.27 10.39
N ASN A 44 -14.97 3.25 10.82
CA ASN A 44 -15.91 3.41 11.92
C ASN A 44 -15.15 3.27 13.24
N LEU A 45 -15.34 4.22 14.13
CA LEU A 45 -14.69 4.25 15.45
C LEU A 45 -15.70 3.91 16.54
N ALA A 46 -15.20 3.39 17.66
CA ALA A 46 -16.02 3.29 18.87
C ALA A 46 -16.49 4.71 19.25
N PRO A 47 -17.80 4.91 19.52
CA PRO A 47 -18.36 6.25 19.73
C PRO A 47 -17.89 6.91 21.03
N ALA A 48 -17.34 6.12 21.95
CA ALA A 48 -16.76 6.59 23.20
C ALA A 48 -15.59 5.70 23.62
N VAL A 49 -14.60 6.29 24.29
CA VAL A 49 -13.47 5.60 24.92
C VAL A 49 -13.16 6.30 26.23
N ASN A 50 -13.03 5.54 27.31
CA ASN A 50 -12.67 6.12 28.60
C ASN A 50 -11.15 6.26 28.76
N VAL A 51 -10.73 7.12 29.69
CA VAL A 51 -9.31 7.23 30.06
C VAL A 51 -8.80 5.87 30.55
N GLY A 52 -7.62 5.47 30.08
CA GLY A 52 -7.03 4.17 30.39
C GLY A 52 -7.52 3.00 29.52
N GLN A 53 -8.44 3.25 28.58
CA GLN A 53 -8.83 2.30 27.55
C GLN A 53 -8.22 2.66 26.19
N ASN A 54 -8.06 1.65 25.32
CA ASN A 54 -7.56 1.85 23.97
C ASN A 54 -8.72 1.97 22.98
N LEU A 55 -8.73 3.04 22.19
CA LEU A 55 -9.50 3.10 20.95
C LEU A 55 -8.73 2.34 19.87
N VAL A 56 -9.28 1.21 19.42
CA VAL A 56 -8.62 0.38 18.40
C VAL A 56 -9.10 0.78 17.01
N VAL A 57 -8.15 1.12 16.14
CA VAL A 57 -8.39 1.35 14.71
C VAL A 57 -7.72 0.22 13.93
N ASP A 58 -8.51 -0.76 13.51
CA ASP A 58 -8.00 -1.95 12.82
C ASP A 58 -8.01 -1.76 11.30
N LEU A 59 -6.83 -1.44 10.74
CA LEU A 59 -6.66 -1.27 9.30
C LEU A 59 -6.52 -2.60 8.54
N SER A 60 -6.34 -3.74 9.23
CA SER A 60 -6.25 -5.05 8.56
C SER A 60 -7.58 -5.46 7.91
N THR A 61 -8.69 -4.90 8.40
CA THR A 61 -10.02 -5.05 7.81
C THR A 61 -10.30 -4.03 6.69
N GLN A 62 -9.39 -3.07 6.49
CA GLN A 62 -9.61 -1.90 5.63
C GLN A 62 -8.67 -1.84 4.42
N ILE A 63 -7.45 -2.35 4.53
CA ILE A 63 -6.42 -2.25 3.50
C ILE A 63 -5.90 -3.64 3.19
N PHE A 64 -5.96 -4.02 1.91
CA PHE A 64 -5.56 -5.33 1.42
C PHE A 64 -4.61 -5.14 0.24
N CYS A 65 -3.51 -5.87 0.25
CA CYS A 65 -2.57 -5.87 -0.85
C CYS A 65 -2.32 -7.30 -1.33
N HIS A 66 -1.80 -7.43 -2.54
CA HIS A 66 -1.46 -8.70 -3.13
C HIS A 66 -0.23 -8.56 -4.00
N ASN A 67 0.44 -9.69 -4.18
CA ASN A 67 1.49 -9.88 -5.16
C ASN A 67 0.87 -10.52 -6.40
N ASP A 68 1.03 -9.87 -7.54
CA ASP A 68 0.54 -10.26 -8.86
C ASP A 68 1.35 -11.41 -9.48
N TYR A 69 2.58 -11.65 -9.00
CA TYR A 69 3.49 -12.70 -9.49
C TYR A 69 4.18 -13.46 -8.33
N PRO A 70 3.42 -14.10 -7.43
CA PRO A 70 3.96 -14.74 -6.23
C PRO A 70 4.84 -15.97 -6.53
N GLU A 71 4.78 -16.55 -7.72
CA GLU A 71 5.58 -17.71 -8.11
C GLU A 71 7.05 -17.36 -8.34
N THR A 72 7.35 -16.10 -8.64
CA THR A 72 8.68 -15.65 -9.07
C THR A 72 9.21 -14.44 -8.30
N ILE A 73 8.34 -13.66 -7.65
CA ILE A 73 8.68 -12.44 -6.93
C ILE A 73 8.18 -12.53 -5.49
N THR A 74 9.00 -12.08 -4.54
CA THR A 74 8.59 -11.88 -3.14
C THR A 74 8.58 -10.39 -2.84
N ASP A 75 7.41 -9.85 -2.52
CA ASP A 75 7.24 -8.45 -2.15
C ASP A 75 7.46 -8.24 -0.64
N TYR A 76 8.21 -7.21 -0.30
CA TYR A 76 8.46 -6.81 1.09
C TYR A 76 7.75 -5.50 1.39
N VAL A 77 6.94 -5.49 2.45
CA VAL A 77 6.12 -4.34 2.86
C VAL A 77 6.54 -3.90 4.25
N THR A 78 6.67 -2.59 4.44
CA THR A 78 6.97 -1.99 5.75
C THR A 78 6.03 -0.82 6.03
N LEU A 79 5.75 -0.55 7.29
CA LEU A 79 5.19 0.74 7.69
C LEU A 79 6.32 1.76 7.76
N GLN A 80 6.53 2.50 6.66
CA GLN A 80 7.63 3.46 6.56
C GLN A 80 7.49 4.62 7.55
N ARG A 81 6.26 5.12 7.77
CA ARG A 81 5.96 6.18 8.74
C ARG A 81 4.48 6.18 9.13
N GLY A 82 4.21 6.37 10.42
CA GLY A 82 2.89 6.71 10.96
C GLY A 82 2.88 8.14 11.50
N SER A 83 1.87 8.94 11.15
CA SER A 83 1.71 10.31 11.67
C SER A 83 0.30 10.48 12.22
N ALA A 84 0.18 11.15 13.37
CA ALA A 84 -1.11 11.52 13.95
C ALA A 84 -1.49 12.94 13.53
N TYR A 85 -2.80 13.18 13.40
CA TYR A 85 -3.37 14.49 13.04
C TYR A 85 -4.62 14.77 13.87
N GLY A 86 -5.03 16.04 13.93
CA GLY A 86 -6.28 16.47 14.58
C GLY A 86 -6.38 16.00 16.03
N GLY A 87 -7.57 15.55 16.43
CA GLY A 87 -7.86 15.11 17.80
C GLY A 87 -7.03 13.92 18.27
N VAL A 88 -6.56 13.05 17.36
CA VAL A 88 -5.65 11.95 17.73
C VAL A 88 -4.31 12.52 18.19
N LEU A 89 -3.76 13.50 17.46
CA LEU A 89 -2.48 14.12 17.82
C LEU A 89 -2.56 14.91 19.14
N SER A 90 -3.69 15.57 19.41
CA SER A 90 -3.82 16.43 20.59
C SER A 90 -4.25 15.69 21.86
N ASN A 91 -5.02 14.60 21.74
CA ASN A 91 -5.74 14.01 22.87
C ASN A 91 -5.39 12.53 23.14
N PHE A 92 -4.57 11.89 22.30
CA PHE A 92 -4.22 10.48 22.45
C PHE A 92 -2.71 10.26 22.45
N SER A 93 -2.30 9.24 23.19
CA SER A 93 -1.03 8.55 23.01
C SER A 93 -1.31 7.09 22.65
N GLY A 94 -0.33 6.37 22.11
CA GLY A 94 -0.53 4.98 21.75
C GLY A 94 0.62 4.37 20.98
N THR A 95 0.34 3.21 20.37
CA THR A 95 1.30 2.41 19.62
C THR A 95 0.68 1.94 18.31
N VAL A 96 1.52 1.62 17.33
CA VAL A 96 1.11 0.86 16.14
C VAL A 96 1.55 -0.60 16.31
N LYS A 97 0.62 -1.53 16.07
CA LYS A 97 0.92 -2.96 15.94
C LYS A 97 1.00 -3.29 14.46
N TYR A 98 2.13 -3.85 14.02
CA TYR A 98 2.41 -4.14 12.61
C TYR A 98 2.90 -5.58 12.46
N SER A 99 2.50 -6.23 11.36
CA SER A 99 2.64 -7.68 11.07
C SER A 99 1.67 -8.56 11.85
#